data_AF-A0A351XL52-F1
#
_entry.id   AF-A0A351XL52-F1
#
_cell.length_a   1.000
_cell.length_b   1.000
_cell.length_c   1.000
_cell.angle_alpha   90.00
_cell.angle_beta   90.00
_cell.angle_gamma   90.00
#
_symmetry.space_group_name_H-M   'P 1'
#
loop_
_entity.id
_entity.type
_entity.pdbx_description
1 polymer ?
#
loop_
_entity_poly.entity_id
_entity_poly.type
_entity_poly.pdbx_seq_one_letter_code
_entity_poly.pdbx_strand_id
1 'polypeptide(L)'
;KNPCLLILYGQHEAERELRPSHHSYYRDGYLLKPTVTYTNYTVFHGVNGHLPSIPSTHYFKEKNLLCYNKGYKTAHSYWDYDRRTGWHERLEIDKKYIIKEFYDIKQMVVFDYYEKNNYADYIAYLKSNQISFKDVELIENPSDLFGFEADSPYMETIVNMFSNERLYTRRKYLSQFMQMQPSTEEYERILKVASVELACGIFQELAIERNPILLETAKRISKSDVLWAGAGYHNGLNRCINQYISLFDEKLLSKQKEFIYETLPEMDFHIKHVKLNGVNLKGKELEEYLDKPNAYHSLWYVFGSQNLYEKNTYTDGKNVNNIAFKNTIQTAKAYGMADAIGKIAYYLDAPRTTLYFRRSGRTDAYNYYVRYLRRTLDGYLAEDEAKFITAAREMLASYTDNDSLDVYYNDVSYNFFFNRYFNEVIIRNEAAENSIWHRYIEDVIFIARHAKALAVHKFCYEILKRADVNNKLDSYGIKELIGLSKIPYEKTAQLFEKKLLPKLKALQEFDADIMISLMNTTSERLWNVAQKYFRRTNG
;
A
#
# COMPACT_ATOMS: atom_id res chain seq x y z
N LYS A 1 -9.04 -35.13 -13.62
CA LYS A 1 -8.11 -35.02 -12.47
C LYS A 1 -7.85 -33.54 -12.24
N ASN A 2 -7.80 -33.04 -11.00
CA ASN A 2 -7.45 -31.64 -10.74
C ASN A 2 -5.93 -31.48 -10.80
N PRO A 3 -5.42 -30.35 -11.33
CA PRO A 3 -4.01 -30.05 -11.19
C PRO A 3 -3.66 -29.84 -9.71
N CYS A 4 -2.41 -30.14 -9.35
CA CYS A 4 -1.93 -30.07 -7.98
C CYS A 4 -0.56 -29.41 -7.91
N LEU A 5 -0.20 -28.94 -6.71
CA LEU A 5 1.12 -28.42 -6.42
C LEU A 5 1.85 -29.41 -5.51
N LEU A 6 2.96 -29.95 -5.99
CA LEU A 6 3.89 -30.75 -5.20
C LEU A 6 4.96 -29.84 -4.60
N ILE A 7 5.13 -29.88 -3.27
CA ILE A 7 6.22 -29.15 -2.59
C ILE A 7 7.11 -30.15 -1.87
N LEU A 8 8.40 -30.09 -2.15
CA LEU A 8 9.43 -30.86 -1.46
C LEU A 8 9.99 -30.03 -0.31
N TYR A 9 10.18 -30.67 0.84
CA TYR A 9 10.78 -30.08 2.04
C TYR A 9 12.10 -30.77 2.33
N GLY A 10 13.11 -29.95 2.57
CA GLY A 10 14.48 -30.39 2.83
C GLY A 10 15.19 -29.45 3.78
N GLN A 11 16.32 -29.91 4.31
CA GLN A 11 17.19 -29.09 5.13
C GLN A 11 18.40 -28.66 4.29
N HIS A 12 18.66 -27.35 4.30
CA HIS A 12 19.90 -26.80 3.76
C HIS A 12 20.90 -26.63 4.89
N GLU A 13 21.96 -27.41 4.88
CA GLU A 13 22.96 -27.38 5.93
C GLU A 13 23.96 -26.24 5.72
N ALA A 14 24.39 -25.62 6.83
CA ALA A 14 25.53 -24.70 6.79
C ALA A 14 26.82 -25.48 6.52
N GLU A 15 27.62 -24.97 5.60
CA GLU A 15 28.99 -25.43 5.35
C GLU A 15 29.96 -24.77 6.33
N ARG A 16 29.86 -23.45 6.49
CA ARG A 16 30.67 -22.68 7.44
C ARG A 16 30.00 -21.37 7.85
N GLU A 17 30.32 -20.93 9.05
CA GLU A 17 30.03 -19.57 9.49
C GLU A 17 30.90 -18.56 8.72
N LEU A 18 30.28 -17.48 8.27
CA LEU A 18 30.93 -16.31 7.71
C LEU A 18 31.23 -15.36 8.85
N ARG A 19 32.50 -15.02 9.06
CA ARG A 19 32.89 -14.08 10.11
C ARG A 19 32.15 -12.75 9.90
N PRO A 20 31.57 -12.16 10.96
CA PRO A 20 30.94 -10.87 10.85
C PRO A 20 31.96 -9.82 10.42
N SER A 21 31.75 -9.24 9.24
CA SER A 21 32.43 -7.99 8.86
C SER A 21 31.92 -6.88 9.78
N HIS A 22 32.80 -5.98 10.23
CA HIS A 22 32.38 -4.76 10.96
C HIS A 22 31.45 -3.85 10.13
N HIS A 23 31.30 -4.14 8.83
CA HIS A 23 30.39 -3.45 7.91
C HIS A 23 29.11 -4.25 7.59
N SER A 24 28.95 -5.45 8.15
CA SER A 24 27.73 -6.27 7.96
C SER A 24 26.70 -5.94 9.04
N TYR A 25 25.49 -5.61 8.61
CA TYR A 25 24.33 -5.42 9.50
C TYR A 25 23.83 -6.74 10.12
N TYR A 26 24.24 -7.88 9.54
CA TYR A 26 23.88 -9.22 10.01
C TYR A 26 25.00 -9.77 10.91
N ARG A 27 24.64 -10.10 12.16
CA ARG A 27 25.57 -10.65 13.16
C ARG A 27 26.11 -12.02 12.77
N ASP A 28 25.28 -12.83 12.10
CA ASP A 28 25.62 -14.20 11.72
C ASP A 28 25.31 -14.41 10.23
N GLY A 29 26.33 -14.74 9.44
CA GLY A 29 26.18 -15.20 8.07
C GLY A 29 26.64 -16.64 7.96
N TYR A 30 26.00 -17.44 7.12
CA TYR A 30 26.42 -18.82 6.88
C TYR A 30 26.60 -19.02 5.38
N LEU A 31 27.72 -19.64 4.99
CA LEU A 31 27.83 -20.27 3.68
C LEU A 31 27.08 -21.60 3.79
N LEU A 32 26.15 -21.83 2.87
CA LEU A 32 25.35 -23.05 2.83
C LEU A 32 26.02 -24.07 1.92
N LYS A 33 25.93 -25.36 2.26
CA LYS A 33 26.46 -26.45 1.43
C LYS A 33 25.84 -26.40 0.02
N PRO A 34 26.54 -26.84 -1.03
CA PRO A 34 25.96 -26.84 -2.38
C PRO A 34 24.67 -27.65 -2.48
N THR A 35 24.63 -28.82 -1.86
CA THR A 35 23.49 -29.74 -1.99
C THR A 35 22.43 -29.53 -0.91
N VAL A 36 21.16 -29.61 -1.31
CA VAL A 36 19.99 -29.67 -0.41
C VAL A 36 19.39 -31.07 -0.50
N THR A 37 19.19 -31.70 0.66
CA THR A 37 18.52 -33.00 0.78
C THR A 37 17.07 -32.82 1.16
N TYR A 38 16.18 -33.34 0.33
CA TYR A 38 14.73 -33.33 0.55
C TYR A 38 14.30 -34.66 1.15
N THR A 39 13.62 -34.58 2.29
CA THR A 39 13.21 -35.75 3.10
C THR A 39 11.71 -35.93 3.12
N ASN A 40 10.96 -34.86 2.86
CA ASN A 40 9.51 -34.87 2.96
C ASN A 40 8.87 -34.15 1.78
N TYR A 41 7.60 -34.43 1.56
CA TYR A 41 6.80 -33.73 0.57
C TYR A 41 5.36 -33.56 1.04
N THR A 42 4.67 -32.63 0.38
CA THR A 42 3.22 -32.45 0.52
C THR A 42 2.62 -32.21 -0.85
N VAL A 43 1.33 -32.52 -0.98
CA VAL A 43 0.57 -32.31 -2.20
C VAL A 43 -0.59 -31.40 -1.87
N PHE A 44 -0.71 -30.29 -2.58
CA PHE A 44 -1.88 -29.43 -2.48
C PHE A 44 -2.74 -29.64 -3.71
N HIS A 45 -3.96 -30.11 -3.49
CA HIS A 45 -4.89 -30.38 -4.59
C HIS A 45 -5.67 -29.12 -4.98
N GLY A 46 -5.78 -28.92 -6.29
CA GLY A 46 -6.64 -27.94 -6.89
C GLY A 46 -8.13 -28.29 -6.81
N VAL A 47 -8.97 -27.37 -7.28
CA VAL A 47 -10.43 -27.51 -7.26
C VAL A 47 -10.99 -27.18 -8.65
N ASN A 48 -11.88 -28.02 -9.17
CA ASN A 48 -12.60 -27.81 -10.43
C ASN A 48 -11.69 -27.44 -11.61
N GLY A 49 -10.54 -28.12 -11.76
CA GLY A 49 -9.58 -27.85 -12.84
C GLY A 49 -8.57 -26.72 -12.56
N HIS A 50 -8.71 -25.99 -11.45
CA HIS A 50 -7.81 -24.89 -11.09
C HIS A 50 -6.75 -25.32 -10.07
N LEU A 51 -5.53 -24.82 -10.22
CA LEU A 51 -4.44 -25.04 -9.27
C LEU A 51 -4.74 -24.42 -7.89
N PRO A 52 -4.21 -25.00 -6.79
CA PRO A 52 -4.28 -24.35 -5.49
C PRO A 52 -3.46 -23.04 -5.49
N SER A 53 -3.79 -22.13 -4.57
CA SER A 53 -2.88 -21.00 -4.29
C SER A 53 -1.61 -21.53 -3.61
N ILE A 54 -0.46 -20.90 -3.88
CA ILE A 54 0.82 -21.33 -3.27
C ILE A 54 0.72 -21.14 -1.74
N PRO A 55 0.82 -22.22 -0.95
CA PRO A 55 0.60 -22.15 0.48
C PRO A 55 1.82 -21.60 1.20
N SER A 56 1.60 -20.68 2.13
CA SER A 56 2.64 -20.24 3.06
C SER A 56 2.75 -21.25 4.20
N THR A 57 3.76 -22.11 4.12
CA THR A 57 3.99 -23.21 5.07
C THR A 57 5.22 -22.96 5.94
N HIS A 58 5.29 -23.66 7.07
CA HIS A 58 6.41 -23.67 7.99
C HIS A 58 6.62 -25.12 8.46
N TYR A 59 7.84 -25.63 8.26
CA TYR A 59 8.24 -26.94 8.74
C TYR A 59 8.85 -26.82 10.14
N PHE A 60 8.13 -27.33 11.14
CA PHE A 60 8.56 -27.33 12.53
C PHE A 60 9.35 -28.60 12.85
N LYS A 61 10.67 -28.50 12.66
CA LYS A 61 11.63 -29.62 12.73
C LYS A 61 11.55 -30.40 14.04
N GLU A 62 11.44 -29.72 15.18
CA GLU A 62 11.43 -30.35 16.52
C GLU A 62 10.28 -31.35 16.71
N LYS A 63 9.14 -31.11 16.07
CA LYS A 63 7.97 -32.00 16.10
C LYS A 63 7.78 -32.80 14.82
N ASN A 64 8.73 -32.71 13.88
CA ASN A 64 8.63 -33.25 12.52
C ASN A 64 7.26 -32.98 11.88
N LEU A 65 6.84 -31.72 11.90
CA LEU A 65 5.46 -31.35 11.56
C LEU A 65 5.41 -30.18 10.59
N LEU A 66 4.55 -30.29 9.58
CA LEU A 66 4.26 -29.19 8.67
C LEU A 66 2.98 -28.45 9.10
N CYS A 67 3.04 -27.12 9.10
CA CYS A 67 1.89 -26.28 9.37
C CYS A 67 1.84 -25.07 8.44
N TYR A 68 0.70 -24.38 8.39
CA TYR A 68 0.66 -23.06 7.77
C TYR A 68 1.44 -22.05 8.63
N ASN A 69 2.19 -21.16 7.99
CA ASN A 69 3.01 -20.14 8.66
C ASN A 69 2.20 -19.28 9.65
N LYS A 70 0.93 -19.02 9.34
CA LYS A 70 0.00 -18.34 10.26
C LYS A 70 -0.14 -19.10 11.59
N GLY A 71 -0.25 -20.43 11.55
CA GLY A 71 -0.36 -21.26 12.73
C GLY A 71 0.89 -21.21 13.60
N TYR A 72 2.07 -21.22 12.98
CA TYR A 72 3.34 -21.05 13.70
C TYR A 72 3.43 -19.68 14.39
N LYS A 73 3.10 -18.59 13.66
CA LYS A 73 3.13 -17.22 14.22
C LYS A 73 2.13 -16.97 15.36
N THR A 74 1.04 -17.72 15.39
CA THR A 74 0.01 -17.61 16.44
C THR A 74 0.05 -18.78 17.42
N ALA A 75 1.12 -19.57 17.41
CA ALA A 75 1.28 -20.68 18.32
C ALA A 75 1.38 -20.16 19.76
N HIS A 76 0.83 -20.92 20.70
CA HIS A 76 0.92 -20.59 22.11
C HIS A 76 2.30 -21.00 22.63
N SER A 77 3.10 -20.02 23.04
CA SER A 77 4.40 -20.21 23.67
C SER A 77 4.28 -20.25 25.19
N TYR A 78 4.81 -21.27 25.84
CA TYR A 78 4.86 -21.35 27.30
C TYR A 78 6.14 -22.05 27.77
N TRP A 79 6.53 -21.80 29.01
CA TRP A 79 7.67 -22.47 29.64
C TRP A 79 7.18 -23.69 30.41
N ASP A 80 7.78 -24.84 30.11
CA ASP A 80 7.54 -26.09 30.82
C ASP A 80 8.83 -26.54 31.52
N TYR A 81 8.71 -27.11 32.71
CA TYR A 81 9.85 -27.56 33.50
C TYR A 81 9.93 -29.08 33.53
N ASP A 82 11.01 -29.61 32.98
CA ASP A 82 11.39 -31.01 33.10
C ASP A 82 12.49 -31.16 34.17
N ARG A 83 12.35 -32.13 35.08
CA ARG A 83 13.31 -32.34 36.18
C ARG A 83 14.72 -32.75 35.70
N ARG A 84 14.86 -33.31 34.50
CA ARG A 84 16.13 -33.78 33.93
C ARG A 84 16.78 -32.74 33.03
N THR A 85 15.98 -32.00 32.29
CA THR A 85 16.49 -31.10 31.24
C THR A 85 16.28 -29.61 31.56
N GLY A 86 15.48 -29.27 32.57
CA GLY A 86 15.26 -27.91 33.05
C GLY A 86 14.06 -27.22 32.43
N TRP A 87 14.11 -25.88 32.34
CA TRP A 87 13.07 -25.09 31.68
C TRP A 87 13.23 -25.14 30.17
N HIS A 88 12.13 -25.41 29.47
CA HIS A 88 12.08 -25.42 28.02
C HIS A 88 10.90 -24.59 27.53
N GLU A 89 11.13 -23.78 26.51
CA GLU A 89 10.04 -23.14 25.80
C GLU A 89 9.34 -24.19 24.92
N ARG A 90 8.02 -24.28 25.05
CA ARG A 90 7.15 -25.11 24.23
C ARG A 90 6.26 -24.25 23.37
N LEU A 91 6.17 -24.62 22.10
CA LEU A 91 5.26 -24.05 21.12
C LEU A 91 4.13 -25.03 20.80
N GLU A 92 2.89 -24.60 21.04
CA GLU A 92 1.68 -25.33 20.66
C GLU A 92 0.99 -24.69 19.47
N ILE A 93 1.01 -25.39 18.35
CA ILE A 93 0.32 -24.99 17.12
C ILE A 93 -1.09 -25.57 17.16
N ASP A 94 -2.10 -24.71 16.96
CA ASP A 94 -3.50 -25.13 16.86
C ASP A 94 -3.67 -26.13 15.71
N LYS A 95 -4.33 -27.26 16.01
CA LYS A 95 -4.56 -28.39 15.11
C LYS A 95 -5.14 -27.99 13.75
N LYS A 96 -5.94 -26.92 13.69
CA LYS A 96 -6.53 -26.46 12.42
C LYS A 96 -5.50 -25.94 11.42
N TYR A 97 -4.30 -25.59 11.87
CA TYR A 97 -3.21 -25.11 11.01
C TYR A 97 -2.20 -26.18 10.63
N ILE A 98 -2.33 -27.39 11.19
CA ILE A 98 -1.44 -28.52 10.89
C ILE A 98 -1.82 -29.12 9.53
N ILE A 99 -0.84 -29.32 8.67
CA ILE A 99 -1.03 -29.96 7.36
C ILE A 99 -0.87 -31.47 7.56
N LYS A 100 -1.96 -32.21 7.36
CA LYS A 100 -2.00 -33.66 7.59
C LYS A 100 -1.30 -34.45 6.48
N GLU A 101 -1.34 -33.94 5.25
CA GLU A 101 -0.77 -34.57 4.05
C GLU A 101 0.71 -34.23 3.96
N PHE A 102 1.49 -34.71 4.92
CA PHE A 102 2.93 -34.52 4.98
C PHE A 102 3.59 -35.90 5.03
N TYR A 103 4.28 -36.24 3.96
CA TYR A 103 4.76 -37.60 3.71
C TYR A 103 6.29 -37.62 3.68
N ASP A 104 6.87 -38.73 4.11
CA ASP A 104 8.29 -39.00 3.93
C ASP A 104 8.57 -39.40 2.47
N ILE A 105 9.68 -38.91 1.91
CA ILE A 105 10.19 -39.39 0.64
C ILE A 105 10.97 -40.68 0.93
N LYS A 106 10.57 -41.79 0.31
CA LYS A 106 11.17 -43.10 0.57
C LYS A 106 12.62 -43.23 0.08
N GLN A 107 13.00 -42.38 -0.87
CA GLN A 107 14.29 -42.41 -1.56
C GLN A 107 14.94 -41.03 -1.43
N MET A 108 16.27 -40.98 -1.43
CA MET A 108 16.98 -39.72 -1.23
C MET A 108 16.81 -38.81 -2.47
N VAL A 109 16.31 -37.60 -2.27
CA VAL A 109 16.21 -36.57 -3.31
C VAL A 109 17.18 -35.45 -2.98
N VAL A 110 18.14 -35.19 -3.88
CA VAL A 110 19.20 -34.20 -3.68
C VAL A 110 19.28 -33.31 -4.90
N PHE A 111 19.34 -32.00 -4.68
CA PHE A 111 19.59 -31.02 -5.73
C PHE A 111 20.72 -30.08 -5.30
N ASP A 112 21.53 -29.63 -6.26
CA ASP A 112 22.47 -28.54 -6.03
C ASP A 112 21.71 -27.19 -6.04
N TYR A 113 21.88 -26.43 -4.96
CA TYR A 113 21.25 -25.14 -4.73
C TYR A 113 21.85 -24.03 -5.60
N TYR A 114 23.14 -24.11 -5.92
CA TYR A 114 23.84 -23.10 -6.72
C TYR A 114 23.70 -23.35 -8.23
N GLU A 115 23.30 -24.57 -8.62
CA GLU A 115 22.96 -24.88 -10.00
C GLU A 115 21.56 -24.37 -10.39
N LYS A 116 21.44 -23.85 -11.61
CA LYS A 116 20.15 -23.45 -12.18
C LYS A 116 19.50 -24.65 -12.86
N ASN A 117 18.60 -25.30 -12.13
CA ASN A 117 17.73 -26.34 -12.68
C ASN A 117 16.41 -25.73 -13.19
N ASN A 118 16.01 -26.10 -14.40
CA ASN A 118 14.70 -25.82 -14.98
C ASN A 118 13.70 -26.95 -14.65
N TYR A 119 12.45 -26.80 -15.08
CA TYR A 119 11.40 -27.81 -14.83
C TYR A 119 11.76 -29.21 -15.36
N ALA A 120 12.26 -29.29 -16.60
CA ALA A 120 12.61 -30.55 -17.24
C ALA A 120 13.74 -31.28 -16.49
N ASP A 121 14.71 -30.53 -15.96
CA ASP A 121 15.81 -31.08 -15.16
C ASP A 121 15.27 -31.77 -13.89
N TYR A 122 14.34 -31.12 -13.18
CA TYR A 122 13.70 -31.70 -12.00
C TYR A 122 12.91 -32.97 -12.34
N ILE A 123 12.11 -32.96 -13.42
CA ILE A 123 11.32 -34.13 -13.81
C ILE A 123 12.22 -35.29 -14.24
N ALA A 124 13.26 -35.02 -15.04
CA ALA A 124 14.24 -36.02 -15.47
C ALA A 124 14.93 -36.67 -14.26
N TYR A 125 15.33 -35.88 -13.26
CA TYR A 125 15.89 -36.40 -12.01
C TYR A 125 14.90 -37.31 -11.28
N LEU A 126 13.67 -36.84 -11.05
CA LEU A 126 12.68 -37.59 -10.27
C LEU A 126 12.31 -38.92 -10.94
N LYS A 127 12.23 -38.94 -12.28
CA LYS A 127 11.93 -40.15 -13.04
C LYS A 127 13.09 -41.12 -13.12
N SER A 128 14.31 -40.64 -13.42
CA SER A 128 15.50 -41.49 -13.50
C SER A 128 15.79 -42.19 -12.17
N ASN A 129 15.49 -41.50 -11.05
CA ASN A 129 15.58 -42.06 -9.72
C ASN A 129 14.30 -42.78 -9.26
N GLN A 130 13.30 -43.00 -10.12
CA GLN A 130 12.06 -43.72 -9.78
C GLN A 130 11.35 -43.21 -8.51
N ILE A 131 11.39 -41.89 -8.29
CA ILE A 131 10.72 -41.23 -7.17
C ILE A 131 9.23 -41.20 -7.46
N SER A 132 8.44 -41.78 -6.55
CA SER A 132 6.98 -41.79 -6.65
C SER A 132 6.35 -40.98 -5.53
N PHE A 133 5.29 -40.26 -5.87
CA PHE A 133 4.52 -39.44 -4.94
C PHE A 133 3.11 -40.01 -4.82
N LYS A 134 2.60 -40.05 -3.60
CA LYS A 134 1.24 -40.51 -3.33
C LYS A 134 0.21 -39.62 -4.03
N ASP A 135 -0.73 -40.24 -4.74
CA ASP A 135 -1.88 -39.61 -5.39
C ASP A 135 -1.51 -38.47 -6.38
N VAL A 136 -0.31 -38.52 -6.96
CA VAL A 136 0.21 -37.52 -7.91
C VAL A 136 0.84 -38.19 -9.12
N GLU A 137 0.55 -37.62 -10.28
CA GLU A 137 1.19 -37.95 -11.55
C GLU A 137 2.02 -36.75 -11.98
N LEU A 138 3.33 -36.97 -12.21
CA LEU A 138 4.23 -35.91 -12.65
C LEU A 138 3.95 -35.58 -14.11
N ILE A 139 3.78 -34.30 -14.40
CA ILE A 139 3.62 -33.79 -15.77
C ILE A 139 5.03 -33.73 -16.39
N GLU A 140 5.19 -34.29 -17.58
CA GLU A 140 6.49 -34.26 -18.27
C GLU A 140 6.70 -32.95 -19.00
N ASN A 141 5.71 -32.56 -19.80
CA ASN A 141 5.74 -31.35 -20.59
C ASN A 141 4.69 -30.39 -20.02
N PRO A 142 5.10 -29.23 -19.46
CA PRO A 142 4.16 -28.22 -18.99
C PRO A 142 3.17 -27.75 -20.07
N SER A 143 3.55 -27.84 -21.34
CA SER A 143 2.68 -27.62 -22.51
C SER A 143 1.36 -28.38 -22.42
N ASP A 144 1.38 -29.62 -21.92
CA ASP A 144 0.22 -30.49 -21.85
C ASP A 144 -0.80 -29.98 -20.82
N LEU A 145 -0.30 -29.34 -19.75
CA LEU A 145 -1.15 -28.71 -18.73
C LEU A 145 -1.75 -27.40 -19.22
N PHE A 146 -0.94 -26.57 -19.87
CA PHE A 146 -1.35 -25.21 -20.25
C PHE A 146 -2.06 -25.16 -21.61
N GLY A 147 -1.94 -26.20 -22.43
CA GLY A 147 -2.50 -26.24 -23.79
C GLY A 147 -1.79 -25.29 -24.75
N PHE A 148 -0.47 -25.16 -24.64
CA PHE A 148 0.38 -24.38 -25.55
C PHE A 148 1.37 -25.31 -26.23
N GLU A 149 1.82 -24.97 -27.45
CA GLU A 149 2.92 -25.70 -28.09
C GLU A 149 4.20 -25.60 -27.24
N ALA A 150 5.01 -26.66 -27.24
CA ALA A 150 6.21 -26.74 -26.40
C ALA A 150 7.25 -25.64 -26.72
N ASP A 151 7.31 -25.20 -27.97
CA ASP A 151 8.17 -24.12 -28.48
C ASP A 151 7.49 -22.73 -28.43
N SER A 152 6.31 -22.62 -27.81
CA SER A 152 5.60 -21.37 -27.63
C SER A 152 6.49 -20.32 -26.96
N PRO A 153 6.53 -19.08 -27.47
CA PRO A 153 7.34 -18.01 -26.89
C PRO A 153 6.91 -17.67 -25.45
N TYR A 154 5.69 -18.05 -25.05
CA TYR A 154 5.17 -17.80 -23.71
C TYR A 154 5.58 -18.86 -22.68
N MET A 155 6.08 -20.02 -23.11
CA MET A 155 6.16 -21.21 -22.25
C MET A 155 7.03 -20.98 -21.01
N GLU A 156 8.24 -20.45 -21.18
CA GLU A 156 9.13 -20.15 -20.07
C GLU A 156 8.52 -19.16 -19.08
N THR A 157 7.89 -18.10 -19.61
CA THR A 157 7.21 -17.07 -18.80
C THR A 157 6.05 -17.68 -18.02
N ILE A 158 5.22 -18.52 -18.65
CA ILE A 158 4.09 -19.20 -18.01
C ILE A 158 4.59 -20.13 -16.91
N VAL A 159 5.54 -21.02 -17.19
CA VAL A 159 6.09 -21.95 -16.19
C VAL A 159 6.61 -21.20 -14.97
N ASN A 160 7.37 -20.11 -15.19
CA ASN A 160 7.89 -19.30 -14.10
C ASN A 160 6.79 -18.53 -13.34
N MET A 161 5.77 -18.04 -14.03
CA MET A 161 4.63 -17.36 -13.42
C MET A 161 3.81 -18.29 -12.50
N PHE A 162 3.75 -19.59 -12.81
CA PHE A 162 2.99 -20.57 -12.03
C PHE A 162 3.80 -21.26 -10.92
N SER A 163 5.09 -21.49 -11.12
CA SER A 163 5.91 -22.33 -10.23
C SER A 163 6.67 -21.55 -9.14
N ASN A 164 6.98 -20.27 -9.35
CA ASN A 164 7.81 -19.52 -8.39
C ASN A 164 7.06 -19.26 -7.08
N GLU A 165 7.65 -19.62 -5.94
CA GLU A 165 7.05 -19.38 -4.62
C GLU A 165 6.81 -17.87 -4.36
N ARG A 166 7.81 -17.05 -4.69
CA ARG A 166 7.78 -15.60 -4.42
C ARG A 166 6.79 -14.88 -5.34
N LEU A 167 5.75 -14.28 -4.74
CA LEU A 167 4.75 -13.47 -5.45
C LEU A 167 5.36 -12.35 -6.30
N TYR A 168 6.43 -11.71 -5.83
CA TYR A 168 7.12 -10.66 -6.60
C TYR A 168 7.67 -11.19 -7.93
N THR A 169 8.31 -12.36 -7.91
CA THR A 169 8.86 -13.01 -9.10
C THR A 169 7.74 -13.39 -10.06
N ARG A 170 6.65 -13.98 -9.55
CA ARG A 170 5.47 -14.31 -10.39
C ARG A 170 4.84 -13.07 -11.02
N ARG A 171 4.72 -11.97 -10.28
CA ARG A 171 4.21 -10.70 -10.81
C ARG A 171 5.11 -10.13 -11.92
N LYS A 172 6.43 -10.27 -11.80
CA LYS A 172 7.38 -9.90 -12.86
C LYS A 172 7.10 -10.69 -14.14
N TYR A 173 6.96 -12.01 -14.04
CA TYR A 173 6.66 -12.85 -15.20
C TYR A 173 5.25 -12.61 -15.76
N LEU A 174 4.25 -12.32 -14.92
CA LEU A 174 2.94 -11.84 -15.39
C LEU A 174 3.08 -10.56 -16.21
N SER A 175 3.87 -9.59 -15.74
CA SER A 175 4.08 -8.33 -16.47
C SER A 175 4.77 -8.59 -17.81
N GLN A 176 5.78 -9.47 -17.85
CA GLN A 176 6.44 -9.88 -19.10
C GLN A 176 5.46 -10.57 -20.06
N PHE A 177 4.62 -11.48 -19.55
CA PHE A 177 3.59 -12.14 -20.34
C PHE A 177 2.64 -11.12 -20.97
N MET A 178 2.17 -10.13 -20.20
CA MET A 178 1.29 -9.07 -20.70
C MET A 178 1.96 -8.18 -21.74
N GLN A 179 3.25 -7.85 -21.57
CA GLN A 179 4.03 -7.07 -22.53
C GLN A 179 4.20 -7.76 -23.89
N MET A 180 4.11 -9.09 -23.92
CA MET A 180 4.12 -9.87 -25.16
C MET A 180 2.79 -9.79 -25.93
N GLN A 181 1.80 -9.06 -25.41
CA GLN A 181 0.47 -8.85 -26.02
C GLN A 181 -0.29 -10.14 -26.36
N PRO A 182 -0.51 -11.03 -25.37
CA PRO A 182 -1.22 -12.28 -25.59
C PRO A 182 -2.67 -12.03 -25.96
N SER A 183 -3.18 -12.86 -26.85
CA SER A 183 -4.57 -12.91 -27.29
C SER A 183 -5.51 -13.38 -26.18
N THR A 184 -6.82 -13.13 -26.37
CA THR A 184 -7.87 -13.65 -25.47
C THR A 184 -7.77 -15.17 -25.30
N GLU A 185 -7.50 -15.92 -26.37
CA GLU A 185 -7.38 -17.38 -26.32
C GLU A 185 -6.23 -17.84 -25.42
N GLU A 186 -5.08 -17.14 -25.47
CA GLU A 186 -3.90 -17.47 -24.66
C GLU A 186 -4.13 -17.18 -23.18
N TYR A 187 -4.79 -16.06 -22.86
CA TYR A 187 -5.27 -15.82 -21.51
C TYR A 187 -6.27 -16.87 -21.03
N GLU A 188 -7.21 -17.28 -21.89
CA GLU A 188 -8.19 -18.30 -21.53
C GLU A 188 -7.56 -19.66 -21.26
N ARG A 189 -6.53 -20.04 -22.02
CA ARG A 189 -5.70 -21.24 -21.76
C ARG A 189 -5.09 -21.20 -20.36
N ILE A 190 -4.50 -20.07 -19.97
CA ILE A 190 -3.93 -19.88 -18.63
C ILE A 190 -5.00 -19.92 -17.54
N LEU A 191 -6.13 -19.21 -17.74
CA LEU A 191 -7.20 -19.12 -16.75
C LEU A 191 -7.87 -20.47 -16.46
N LYS A 192 -7.90 -21.40 -17.41
CA LYS A 192 -8.44 -22.76 -17.22
C LYS A 192 -7.77 -23.53 -16.08
N VAL A 193 -6.48 -23.26 -15.83
CA VAL A 193 -5.69 -23.95 -14.79
C VAL A 193 -5.15 -23.01 -13.71
N ALA A 194 -5.31 -21.69 -13.89
CA ALA A 194 -4.82 -20.69 -12.95
C ALA A 194 -5.35 -20.90 -11.53
N SER A 195 -4.49 -20.66 -10.56
CA SER A 195 -4.94 -20.49 -9.18
C SER A 195 -5.73 -19.20 -9.03
N VAL A 196 -6.59 -19.14 -8.00
CA VAL A 196 -7.32 -17.90 -7.65
C VAL A 196 -6.37 -16.71 -7.48
N GLU A 197 -5.19 -16.91 -6.89
CA GLU A 197 -4.23 -15.83 -6.69
C GLU A 197 -3.69 -15.28 -8.03
N LEU A 198 -3.35 -16.16 -8.98
CA LEU A 198 -2.89 -15.75 -10.30
C LEU A 198 -4.00 -15.07 -11.09
N ALA A 199 -5.21 -15.62 -11.07
CA ALA A 199 -6.36 -15.04 -11.75
C ALA A 199 -6.69 -13.63 -11.19
N CYS A 200 -6.64 -13.45 -9.87
CA CYS A 200 -6.74 -12.12 -9.26
C CYS A 200 -5.66 -11.17 -9.79
N GLY A 201 -4.41 -11.65 -9.90
CA GLY A 201 -3.29 -10.87 -10.45
C GLY A 201 -3.55 -10.42 -11.89
N ILE A 202 -4.00 -11.32 -12.77
CA ILE A 202 -4.32 -11.03 -14.17
C ILE A 202 -5.38 -9.91 -14.24
N PHE A 203 -6.52 -10.06 -13.56
CA PHE A 203 -7.58 -9.04 -13.61
C PHE A 203 -7.16 -7.72 -12.97
N GLN A 204 -6.30 -7.74 -11.96
CA GLN A 204 -5.78 -6.52 -11.34
C GLN A 204 -4.84 -5.75 -12.27
N GLU A 205 -3.90 -6.43 -12.93
CA GLU A 205 -2.99 -5.76 -13.87
C GLU A 205 -3.74 -5.28 -15.12
N LEU A 206 -4.68 -6.07 -15.65
CA LEU A 206 -5.54 -5.63 -16.77
C LEU A 206 -6.40 -4.41 -16.40
N ALA A 207 -6.90 -4.33 -15.16
CA ALA A 207 -7.62 -3.16 -14.67
C ALA A 207 -6.71 -1.92 -14.59
N ILE A 208 -5.46 -2.08 -14.13
CA ILE A 208 -4.48 -0.98 -14.07
C ILE A 208 -4.16 -0.47 -15.48
N GLU A 209 -3.96 -1.37 -16.43
CA GLU A 209 -3.69 -1.03 -17.84
C GLU A 209 -4.94 -0.60 -18.62
N ARG A 210 -6.13 -0.70 -18.02
CA ARG A 210 -7.42 -0.44 -18.67
C ARG A 210 -7.61 -1.25 -19.95
N ASN A 211 -7.11 -2.48 -19.97
CA ASN A 211 -7.17 -3.36 -21.12
C ASN A 211 -8.43 -4.24 -21.06
N PRO A 212 -9.37 -4.15 -22.04
CA PRO A 212 -10.66 -4.85 -22.00
C PRO A 212 -10.60 -6.30 -22.50
N ILE A 213 -9.43 -6.84 -22.85
CA ILE A 213 -9.27 -8.12 -23.57
C ILE A 213 -9.98 -9.32 -22.95
N LEU A 214 -10.19 -9.31 -21.63
CA LEU A 214 -10.91 -10.36 -20.89
C LEU A 214 -12.29 -9.94 -20.36
N LEU A 215 -12.89 -8.86 -20.87
CA LEU A 215 -14.15 -8.34 -20.31
C LEU A 215 -15.29 -9.36 -20.36
N GLU A 216 -15.48 -10.04 -21.50
CA GLU A 216 -16.53 -11.06 -21.63
C GLU A 216 -16.22 -12.32 -20.81
N THR A 217 -14.96 -12.75 -20.79
CA THR A 217 -14.49 -13.84 -19.94
C THR A 217 -14.75 -13.55 -18.46
N ALA A 218 -14.46 -12.32 -18.01
CA ALA A 218 -14.71 -11.86 -16.64
C ALA A 218 -16.22 -11.89 -16.29
N LYS A 219 -17.08 -11.38 -17.19
CA LYS A 219 -18.55 -11.44 -17.01
C LYS A 219 -19.06 -12.87 -16.92
N ARG A 220 -18.51 -13.80 -17.71
CA ARG A 220 -18.86 -15.22 -17.66
C ARG A 220 -18.46 -15.85 -16.33
N ILE A 221 -17.24 -15.60 -15.86
CA ILE A 221 -16.76 -16.13 -14.56
C ILE A 221 -17.60 -15.56 -13.42
N SER A 222 -17.91 -14.26 -13.43
CA SER A 222 -18.73 -13.61 -12.39
C SER A 222 -20.14 -14.16 -12.25
N LYS A 223 -20.68 -14.80 -13.30
CA LYS A 223 -22.01 -15.43 -13.31
C LYS A 223 -21.95 -16.92 -13.00
N SER A 224 -20.77 -17.49 -12.85
CA SER A 224 -20.58 -18.91 -12.60
C SER A 224 -20.61 -19.21 -11.11
N ASP A 225 -21.31 -20.27 -10.73
CA ASP A 225 -21.29 -20.80 -9.36
C ASP A 225 -20.10 -21.77 -9.11
N VAL A 226 -19.24 -21.96 -10.11
CA VAL A 226 -18.10 -22.89 -10.01
C VAL A 226 -16.99 -22.27 -9.18
N LEU A 227 -16.77 -22.85 -8.00
CA LEU A 227 -15.68 -22.45 -7.12
C LEU A 227 -14.33 -22.90 -7.66
N TRP A 228 -13.39 -21.96 -7.79
CA TRP A 228 -12.00 -22.25 -8.20
C TRP A 228 -11.08 -22.61 -7.03
N ALA A 229 -11.55 -22.36 -5.80
CA ALA A 229 -10.91 -22.69 -4.53
C ALA A 229 -11.97 -22.66 -3.42
N GLY A 230 -11.58 -22.77 -2.15
CA GLY A 230 -12.51 -22.55 -1.04
C GLY A 230 -13.24 -21.20 -1.15
N ALA A 231 -14.50 -21.13 -0.69
CA ALA A 231 -15.39 -19.98 -0.90
C ALA A 231 -14.76 -18.62 -0.54
N GLY A 232 -13.99 -18.54 0.55
CA GLY A 232 -13.29 -17.31 0.94
C GLY A 232 -12.27 -16.82 -0.09
N TYR A 233 -11.52 -17.73 -0.72
CA TYR A 233 -10.59 -17.38 -1.79
C TYR A 233 -11.33 -16.99 -3.07
N HIS A 234 -12.34 -17.77 -3.46
CA HIS A 234 -13.14 -17.47 -4.66
C HIS A 234 -13.87 -16.11 -4.55
N ASN A 235 -14.36 -15.73 -3.37
CA ASN A 235 -14.89 -14.38 -3.14
C ASN A 235 -13.85 -13.28 -3.42
N GLY A 236 -12.57 -13.56 -3.16
CA GLY A 236 -11.46 -12.68 -3.53
C GLY A 236 -11.30 -12.52 -5.05
N LEU A 237 -11.51 -13.60 -5.81
CA LEU A 237 -11.52 -13.57 -7.28
C LEU A 237 -12.69 -12.75 -7.80
N ASN A 238 -13.92 -13.03 -7.34
CA ASN A 238 -15.12 -12.31 -7.75
C ASN A 238 -15.00 -10.81 -7.49
N ARG A 239 -14.36 -10.42 -6.39
CA ARG A 239 -14.05 -9.01 -6.15
C ARG A 239 -13.14 -8.41 -7.22
N CYS A 240 -12.03 -9.05 -7.57
CA CYS A 240 -11.09 -8.53 -8.57
C CYS A 240 -11.74 -8.47 -9.96
N ILE A 241 -12.56 -9.46 -10.29
CA ILE A 241 -13.39 -9.49 -11.50
C ILE A 241 -14.39 -8.35 -11.51
N ASN A 242 -15.10 -8.11 -10.41
CA ASN A 242 -16.08 -7.02 -10.32
C ASN A 242 -15.44 -5.65 -10.46
N GLN A 243 -14.25 -5.44 -9.89
CA GLN A 243 -13.47 -4.21 -10.09
C GLN A 243 -13.12 -4.03 -11.58
N TYR A 244 -12.63 -5.09 -12.22
CA TYR A 244 -12.28 -5.09 -13.63
C TYR A 244 -13.50 -4.84 -14.54
N ILE A 245 -14.62 -5.53 -14.32
CA ILE A 245 -15.87 -5.32 -15.07
C ILE A 245 -16.36 -3.88 -14.90
N SER A 246 -16.38 -3.39 -13.65
CA SER A 246 -16.89 -2.04 -13.33
C SER A 246 -16.09 -0.94 -14.01
N LEU A 247 -14.78 -1.14 -14.23
CA LEU A 247 -13.93 -0.19 -14.94
C LEU A 247 -14.42 0.13 -16.37
N PHE A 248 -15.09 -0.82 -17.02
CA PHE A 248 -15.59 -0.71 -18.41
C PHE A 248 -17.11 -0.50 -18.49
N ASP A 249 -17.76 -0.23 -17.35
CA ASP A 249 -19.17 0.16 -17.29
C ASP A 249 -19.25 1.49 -16.55
N GLU A 250 -19.58 2.57 -17.28
CA GLU A 250 -19.57 3.93 -16.73
C GLU A 250 -20.49 4.10 -15.50
N LYS A 251 -21.64 3.41 -15.48
CA LYS A 251 -22.59 3.49 -14.37
C LYS A 251 -22.03 2.77 -13.14
N LEU A 252 -21.45 1.58 -13.33
CA LEU A 252 -20.81 0.84 -12.23
C LEU A 252 -19.58 1.57 -11.73
N LEU A 253 -18.73 2.10 -12.62
CA LEU A 253 -17.56 2.89 -12.27
C LEU A 253 -17.94 4.09 -11.42
N SER A 254 -18.92 4.89 -11.88
CA SER A 254 -19.39 6.08 -11.16
C SER A 254 -19.90 5.71 -9.77
N LYS A 255 -20.79 4.72 -9.67
CA LYS A 255 -21.32 4.23 -8.40
C LYS A 255 -20.23 3.76 -7.42
N GLN A 256 -19.20 3.08 -7.93
CA GLN A 256 -18.10 2.62 -7.09
C GLN A 256 -17.20 3.77 -6.64
N LYS A 257 -16.96 4.77 -7.49
CA LYS A 257 -16.22 5.99 -7.11
C LYS A 257 -16.98 6.78 -6.04
N GLU A 258 -18.28 6.97 -6.22
CA GLU A 258 -19.15 7.63 -5.26
C GLU A 258 -19.12 6.91 -3.90
N PHE A 259 -19.30 5.59 -3.88
CA PHE A 259 -19.17 4.80 -2.65
C PHE A 259 -17.81 4.97 -1.95
N ILE A 260 -16.72 5.03 -2.72
CA ILE A 260 -15.40 5.31 -2.14
C ILE A 260 -15.36 6.70 -1.54
N TYR A 261 -15.83 7.74 -2.23
CA TYR A 261 -15.83 9.11 -1.69
C TYR A 261 -16.70 9.26 -0.44
N GLU A 262 -17.88 8.65 -0.41
CA GLU A 262 -18.79 8.68 0.73
C GLU A 262 -18.18 8.00 1.96
N THR A 263 -17.51 6.86 1.77
CA THR A 263 -16.93 6.09 2.88
C THR A 263 -15.50 6.52 3.20
N LEU A 264 -14.81 7.28 2.36
CA LEU A 264 -13.41 7.67 2.55
C LEU A 264 -13.12 8.23 3.96
N PRO A 265 -13.94 9.14 4.52
CA PRO A 265 -13.73 9.67 5.86
C PRO A 265 -13.77 8.62 6.97
N GLU A 266 -14.44 7.48 6.75
CA GLU A 266 -14.52 6.38 7.72
C GLU A 266 -13.21 5.61 7.88
N MET A 267 -12.27 5.75 6.93
CA MET A 267 -10.91 5.21 7.03
C MET A 267 -10.06 5.99 8.05
N ASP A 268 -10.57 7.11 8.52
CA ASP A 268 -9.95 7.94 9.52
C ASP A 268 -10.46 7.59 10.93
N PHE A 269 -9.61 6.96 11.75
CA PHE A 269 -10.07 6.32 12.99
C PHE A 269 -10.24 7.31 14.15
N HIS A 270 -11.20 8.22 13.99
CA HIS A 270 -11.64 9.12 15.04
C HIS A 270 -12.32 8.36 16.19
N ILE A 271 -11.70 8.41 17.37
CA ILE A 271 -12.27 7.88 18.61
C ILE A 271 -13.54 8.66 18.94
N LYS A 272 -14.65 7.94 19.15
CA LYS A 272 -15.97 8.49 19.50
C LYS A 272 -16.32 8.34 20.98
N HIS A 273 -15.68 7.39 21.66
CA HIS A 273 -15.80 7.18 23.10
C HIS A 273 -14.55 6.48 23.63
N VAL A 274 -14.18 6.75 24.88
CA VAL A 274 -13.06 6.07 25.54
C VAL A 274 -13.29 5.99 27.04
N LYS A 275 -12.96 4.85 27.65
CA LYS A 275 -12.92 4.70 29.10
C LYS A 275 -11.48 4.87 29.61
N LEU A 276 -11.24 5.92 30.39
CA LEU A 276 -9.96 6.25 31.00
C LEU A 276 -10.11 6.31 32.52
N ASN A 277 -9.31 5.52 33.25
CA ASN A 277 -9.30 5.51 34.73
C ASN A 277 -10.70 5.39 35.36
N GLY A 278 -11.58 4.59 34.75
CA GLY A 278 -12.96 4.40 35.21
C GLY A 278 -13.98 5.42 34.67
N VAL A 279 -13.52 6.54 34.09
CA VAL A 279 -14.36 7.60 33.51
C VAL A 279 -14.60 7.34 32.03
N ASN A 280 -15.85 7.48 31.58
CA ASN A 280 -16.23 7.35 30.17
C ASN A 280 -16.31 8.75 29.53
N LEU A 281 -15.38 9.05 28.61
CA LEU A 281 -15.39 10.30 27.84
C LEU A 281 -16.14 10.11 26.52
N LYS A 282 -16.98 11.10 26.16
CA LYS A 282 -17.72 11.16 24.89
C LYS A 282 -18.11 12.61 24.55
N GLY A 283 -18.46 12.85 23.29
CA GLY A 283 -18.90 14.18 22.82
C GLY A 283 -17.85 15.26 23.12
N LYS A 284 -18.29 16.43 23.59
CA LYS A 284 -17.43 17.60 23.82
C LYS A 284 -16.25 17.34 24.77
N GLU A 285 -16.47 16.58 25.85
CA GLU A 285 -15.39 16.24 26.81
C GLU A 285 -14.27 15.41 26.17
N LEU A 286 -14.64 14.54 25.22
CA LEU A 286 -13.69 13.76 24.46
C LEU A 286 -12.97 14.63 23.43
N GLU A 287 -13.68 15.52 22.75
CA GLU A 287 -13.08 16.47 21.79
C GLU A 287 -12.03 17.34 22.49
N GLU A 288 -12.39 17.96 23.62
CA GLU A 288 -11.47 18.76 24.45
C GLU A 288 -10.26 17.95 24.96
N TYR A 289 -10.42 16.64 25.17
CA TYR A 289 -9.31 15.76 25.53
C TYR A 289 -8.40 15.47 24.32
N LEU A 290 -8.98 15.12 23.17
CA LEU A 290 -8.26 14.72 21.96
C LEU A 290 -7.55 15.90 21.27
N ASP A 291 -8.03 17.13 21.49
CA ASP A 291 -7.39 18.36 20.99
C ASP A 291 -6.11 18.72 21.76
N LYS A 292 -5.81 18.04 22.87
CA LYS A 292 -4.56 18.24 23.61
C LYS A 292 -3.39 17.66 22.82
N PRO A 293 -2.21 18.31 22.87
CA PRO A 293 -1.00 17.76 22.27
C PRO A 293 -0.74 16.32 22.75
N ASN A 294 -0.45 15.42 21.80
CA ASN A 294 -0.14 14.00 22.04
C ASN A 294 -1.26 13.17 22.69
N ALA A 295 -2.52 13.64 22.72
CA ALA A 295 -3.63 12.92 23.35
C ALA A 295 -3.75 11.46 22.85
N TYR A 296 -3.69 11.24 21.54
CA TYR A 296 -3.73 9.88 20.97
C TYR A 296 -2.57 8.99 21.44
N HIS A 297 -1.38 9.54 21.66
CA HIS A 297 -0.27 8.77 22.21
C HIS A 297 -0.57 8.34 23.65
N SER A 298 -1.16 9.21 24.47
CA SER A 298 -1.55 8.87 25.84
C SER A 298 -2.57 7.72 25.89
N LEU A 299 -3.30 7.46 24.80
CA LEU A 299 -4.27 6.37 24.68
C LEU A 299 -3.67 5.01 24.26
N TRP A 300 -2.35 4.86 24.20
CA TRP A 300 -1.69 3.69 23.60
C TRP A 300 -2.16 2.31 24.14
N TYR A 301 -2.62 2.21 25.40
CA TYR A 301 -3.10 0.97 26.02
C TYR A 301 -4.58 0.64 25.76
N VAL A 302 -5.37 1.56 25.19
CA VAL A 302 -6.81 1.35 24.95
C VAL A 302 -7.11 0.83 23.54
N PHE A 303 -6.18 0.97 22.60
CA PHE A 303 -6.36 0.52 21.22
C PHE A 303 -6.50 -0.99 21.15
N GLY A 304 -7.55 -1.46 20.48
CA GLY A 304 -7.82 -2.89 20.33
C GLY A 304 -8.31 -3.60 21.59
N SER A 305 -8.44 -2.90 22.73
CA SER A 305 -9.03 -3.44 23.96
C SER A 305 -10.48 -2.98 24.15
N GLN A 306 -10.81 -1.75 23.74
CA GLN A 306 -12.14 -1.17 23.85
C GLN A 306 -12.84 -1.01 22.49
N ASN A 307 -14.16 -0.86 22.51
CA ASN A 307 -14.88 -0.26 21.39
C ASN A 307 -14.60 1.24 21.50
N LEU A 308 -13.93 1.80 20.50
CA LEU A 308 -13.53 3.22 20.49
C LEU A 308 -14.25 3.99 19.40
N TYR A 309 -14.72 3.28 18.37
CA TYR A 309 -15.18 3.85 17.11
C TYR A 309 -16.65 3.57 16.92
N GLU A 310 -17.28 4.37 16.07
CA GLU A 310 -18.56 4.02 15.48
C GLU A 310 -18.37 2.89 14.46
N LYS A 311 -19.32 1.95 14.40
CA LYS A 311 -19.24 0.86 13.43
C LYS A 311 -19.50 1.41 12.03
N ASN A 312 -18.66 1.04 11.09
CA ASN A 312 -18.73 1.54 9.72
C ASN A 312 -18.13 0.54 8.72
N THR A 313 -17.85 0.96 7.49
CA THR A 313 -17.31 0.11 6.42
C THR A 313 -15.96 -0.53 6.81
N TYR A 314 -15.13 0.20 7.54
CA TYR A 314 -13.73 -0.15 7.83
C TYR A 314 -13.48 -0.62 9.25
N THR A 315 -14.44 -0.53 10.18
CA THR A 315 -14.27 -0.99 11.56
C THR A 315 -15.57 -1.53 12.16
N ASP A 316 -15.46 -2.59 12.95
CA ASP A 316 -16.59 -3.15 13.72
C ASP A 316 -16.85 -2.39 15.05
N GLY A 317 -16.24 -1.21 15.20
CA GLY A 317 -16.19 -0.41 16.43
C GLY A 317 -14.93 -0.63 17.26
N LYS A 318 -14.17 -1.70 16.97
CA LYS A 318 -12.92 -2.06 17.67
C LYS A 318 -11.82 -2.55 16.73
N ASN A 319 -12.16 -3.45 15.81
CA ASN A 319 -11.26 -4.09 14.86
C ASN A 319 -11.46 -3.56 13.45
N VAL A 320 -10.34 -3.29 12.77
CA VAL A 320 -10.33 -2.95 11.36
C VAL A 320 -10.82 -4.11 10.48
N ASN A 321 -11.71 -3.79 9.56
CA ASN A 321 -12.07 -4.64 8.43
C ASN A 321 -10.97 -4.56 7.35
N ASN A 322 -9.93 -5.37 7.50
CA ASN A 322 -8.77 -5.38 6.61
C ASN A 322 -9.14 -5.65 5.14
N ILE A 323 -10.19 -6.42 4.89
CA ILE A 323 -10.63 -6.72 3.53
C ILE A 323 -11.17 -5.45 2.89
N ALA A 324 -12.10 -4.74 3.54
CA ALA A 324 -12.64 -3.49 3.03
C ALA A 324 -11.53 -2.44 2.82
N PHE A 325 -10.66 -2.26 3.83
CA PHE A 325 -9.56 -1.28 3.77
C PHE A 325 -8.61 -1.55 2.59
N LYS A 326 -8.18 -2.80 2.42
CA LYS A 326 -7.35 -3.22 1.28
C LYS A 326 -8.06 -2.98 -0.05
N ASN A 327 -9.35 -3.34 -0.14
CA ASN A 327 -10.11 -3.23 -1.38
C ASN A 327 -10.26 -1.79 -1.82
N THR A 328 -10.58 -0.87 -0.91
CA THR A 328 -10.71 0.56 -1.24
C THR A 328 -9.42 1.11 -1.82
N ILE A 329 -8.26 0.80 -1.23
CA ILE A 329 -6.96 1.22 -1.77
C ILE A 329 -6.73 0.67 -3.19
N GLN A 330 -6.99 -0.63 -3.39
CA GLN A 330 -6.79 -1.29 -4.69
C GLN A 330 -7.74 -0.74 -5.76
N THR A 331 -9.02 -0.54 -5.43
CA THR A 331 -10.03 0.03 -6.32
C THR A 331 -9.70 1.48 -6.67
N ALA A 332 -9.38 2.31 -5.69
CA ALA A 332 -9.02 3.72 -5.90
C ALA A 332 -7.83 3.85 -6.86
N LYS A 333 -6.81 2.99 -6.70
CA LYS A 333 -5.68 2.91 -7.64
C LYS A 333 -6.15 2.54 -9.05
N ALA A 334 -6.87 1.43 -9.20
CA ALA A 334 -7.32 0.93 -10.50
C ALA A 334 -8.19 1.97 -11.25
N TYR A 335 -9.01 2.73 -10.53
CA TYR A 335 -9.91 3.71 -11.13
C TYR A 335 -9.28 5.09 -11.35
N GLY A 336 -8.00 5.25 -11.01
CA GLY A 336 -7.25 6.50 -11.16
C GLY A 336 -7.69 7.61 -10.20
N MET A 337 -8.19 7.27 -9.01
CA MET A 337 -8.61 8.22 -7.97
C MET A 337 -7.39 8.70 -7.17
N ALA A 338 -6.52 9.48 -7.81
CA ALA A 338 -5.25 9.92 -7.21
C ALA A 338 -5.47 10.78 -5.95
N ASP A 339 -6.49 11.61 -5.97
CA ASP A 339 -6.98 12.41 -4.84
C ASP A 339 -7.36 11.51 -3.63
N ALA A 340 -8.15 10.46 -3.87
CA ALA A 340 -8.51 9.50 -2.82
C ALA A 340 -7.27 8.74 -2.30
N ILE A 341 -6.33 8.37 -3.17
CA ILE A 341 -5.05 7.77 -2.76
C ILE A 341 -4.26 8.71 -1.84
N GLY A 342 -4.21 10.00 -2.17
CA GLY A 342 -3.61 11.05 -1.35
C GLY A 342 -4.25 11.16 0.04
N LYS A 343 -5.59 11.14 0.07
CA LYS A 343 -6.37 11.20 1.31
C LYS A 343 -6.15 9.97 2.20
N ILE A 344 -6.11 8.76 1.62
CA ILE A 344 -5.85 7.53 2.38
C ILE A 344 -4.41 7.53 2.94
N ALA A 345 -3.45 8.01 2.16
CA ALA A 345 -2.07 8.15 2.64
C ALA A 345 -1.99 9.13 3.82
N TYR A 346 -2.71 10.26 3.78
CA TYR A 346 -2.87 11.13 4.95
C TYR A 346 -3.46 10.39 6.15
N TYR A 347 -4.54 9.63 5.98
CA TYR A 347 -5.14 8.88 7.09
C TYR A 347 -4.18 7.87 7.70
N LEU A 348 -3.27 7.28 6.93
CA LEU A 348 -2.25 6.37 7.46
C LEU A 348 -1.02 7.06 8.05
N ASP A 349 -0.88 8.37 7.87
CA ASP A 349 0.09 9.18 8.61
C ASP A 349 -0.54 9.70 9.92
N ALA A 350 -1.80 10.11 9.86
CA ALA A 350 -2.56 10.65 10.98
C ALA A 350 -2.42 9.82 12.28
N PRO A 351 -2.07 10.44 13.43
CA PRO A 351 -1.78 9.72 14.67
C PRO A 351 -2.90 8.78 15.11
N ARG A 352 -4.15 9.17 14.91
CA ARG A 352 -5.34 8.39 15.30
C ARG A 352 -5.43 7.02 14.66
N THR A 353 -5.09 6.93 13.37
CA THR A 353 -5.08 5.66 12.63
C THR A 353 -3.75 4.93 12.81
N THR A 354 -2.62 5.64 12.73
CA THR A 354 -1.28 5.06 12.90
C THR A 354 -1.14 4.37 14.25
N LEU A 355 -1.53 5.03 15.33
CA LEU A 355 -1.44 4.50 16.69
C LEU A 355 -2.38 3.33 16.89
N TYR A 356 -3.59 3.38 16.32
CA TYR A 356 -4.47 2.22 16.32
C TYR A 356 -3.77 0.99 15.76
N PHE A 357 -3.22 1.07 14.54
CA PHE A 357 -2.62 -0.11 13.92
C PHE A 357 -1.39 -0.60 14.69
N ARG A 358 -0.50 0.33 15.08
CA ARG A 358 0.76 -0.01 15.78
C ARG A 358 0.51 -0.57 17.18
N ARG A 359 -0.56 -0.16 17.87
CA ARG A 359 -0.82 -0.54 19.26
C ARG A 359 -1.90 -1.62 19.43
N SER A 360 -2.73 -1.87 18.42
CA SER A 360 -3.72 -2.98 18.44
C SER A 360 -3.15 -4.34 17.98
N GLY A 361 -1.84 -4.45 17.77
CA GLY A 361 -1.21 -5.65 17.21
C GLY A 361 -1.46 -5.85 15.70
N ARG A 362 -1.78 -4.76 14.98
CA ARG A 362 -2.08 -4.76 13.54
C ARG A 362 -0.99 -4.09 12.69
N THR A 363 0.22 -3.98 13.24
CA THR A 363 1.39 -3.35 12.58
C THR A 363 1.70 -3.95 11.22
N ASP A 364 1.55 -5.26 11.03
CA ASP A 364 1.77 -5.92 9.74
C ASP A 364 0.82 -5.43 8.65
N ALA A 365 -0.46 -5.20 9.00
CA ALA A 365 -1.45 -4.67 8.07
C ALA A 365 -1.12 -3.22 7.69
N TYR A 366 -0.75 -2.39 8.67
CA TYR A 366 -0.28 -1.03 8.44
C TYR A 366 0.93 -0.98 7.50
N ASN A 367 1.95 -1.79 7.80
CA ASN A 367 3.16 -1.88 6.97
C ASN A 367 2.83 -2.33 5.54
N TYR A 368 1.84 -3.19 5.36
CA TYR A 368 1.35 -3.59 4.05
C TYR A 368 0.69 -2.40 3.32
N TYR A 369 -0.23 -1.68 3.96
CA TYR A 369 -0.92 -0.52 3.34
C TYR A 369 0.05 0.61 3.01
N VAL A 370 0.94 0.97 3.94
CA VAL A 370 1.97 1.99 3.73
C VAL A 370 2.87 1.61 2.57
N ARG A 371 3.35 0.36 2.51
CA ARG A 371 4.19 -0.10 1.40
C ARG A 371 3.45 -0.08 0.06
N TYR A 372 2.17 -0.43 0.05
CA TYR A 372 1.35 -0.42 -1.16
C TYR A 372 1.18 1.00 -1.70
N LEU A 373 0.75 1.94 -0.85
CA LEU A 373 0.57 3.35 -1.21
C LEU A 373 1.89 4.01 -1.58
N ARG A 374 2.98 3.70 -0.86
CA ARG A 374 4.32 4.17 -1.20
C ARG A 374 4.68 3.79 -2.63
N ARG A 375 4.53 2.52 -3.01
CA ARG A 375 4.82 2.06 -4.39
C ARG A 375 3.92 2.73 -5.42
N THR A 376 2.65 3.00 -5.08
CA THR A 376 1.73 3.71 -5.97
C THR A 376 2.17 5.15 -6.17
N LEU A 377 2.50 5.88 -5.09
CA LEU A 377 2.96 7.27 -5.15
C LEU A 377 4.33 7.40 -5.80
N ASP A 378 5.28 6.49 -5.51
CA ASP A 378 6.58 6.40 -6.19
C ASP A 378 6.37 6.19 -7.70
N GLY A 379 5.42 5.33 -8.09
CA GLY A 379 5.05 5.10 -9.50
C GLY A 379 4.46 6.35 -10.16
N TYR A 380 3.52 7.04 -9.49
CA TYR A 380 3.01 8.32 -10.00
C TYR A 380 4.14 9.34 -10.17
N LEU A 381 5.03 9.46 -9.19
CA LEU A 381 6.15 10.41 -9.28
C LEU A 381 7.08 10.11 -10.46
N ALA A 382 7.28 8.82 -10.79
CA ALA A 382 8.15 8.40 -11.88
C ALA A 382 7.48 8.48 -13.27
N GLU A 383 6.19 8.20 -13.37
CA GLU A 383 5.51 7.94 -14.65
C GLU A 383 4.34 8.90 -14.95
N ASP A 384 3.73 9.54 -13.94
CA ASP A 384 2.55 10.39 -14.08
C ASP A 384 2.53 11.49 -12.99
N GLU A 385 3.32 12.53 -13.23
CA GLU A 385 3.52 13.63 -12.29
C GLU A 385 2.20 14.32 -11.89
N ALA A 386 1.23 14.44 -12.80
CA ALA A 386 -0.07 15.05 -12.51
C ALA A 386 -0.87 14.25 -11.48
N LYS A 387 -0.85 12.91 -11.56
CA LYS A 387 -1.45 12.06 -10.50
C LYS A 387 -0.72 12.22 -9.18
N PHE A 388 0.61 12.32 -9.19
CA PHE A 388 1.37 12.54 -7.95
C PHE A 388 0.97 13.87 -7.29
N ILE A 389 0.94 14.96 -8.06
CA ILE A 389 0.55 16.28 -7.55
C ILE A 389 -0.88 16.28 -7.02
N THR A 390 -1.82 15.63 -7.73
CA THR A 390 -3.20 15.48 -7.27
C THR A 390 -3.28 14.79 -5.90
N ALA A 391 -2.57 13.66 -5.74
CA ALA A 391 -2.52 12.94 -4.48
C ALA A 391 -1.83 13.75 -3.36
N ALA A 392 -0.71 14.39 -3.69
CA ALA A 392 0.07 15.17 -2.74
C ALA A 392 -0.69 16.42 -2.26
N ARG A 393 -1.45 17.08 -3.15
CA ARG A 393 -2.30 18.22 -2.83
C ARG A 393 -3.35 17.86 -1.78
N GLU A 394 -4.09 16.78 -1.99
CA GLU A 394 -5.09 16.31 -1.02
C GLU A 394 -4.45 15.91 0.32
N MET A 395 -3.27 15.29 0.27
CA MET A 395 -2.53 14.92 1.47
C MET A 395 -2.09 16.16 2.28
N LEU A 396 -1.42 17.12 1.62
CA LEU A 396 -0.88 18.33 2.24
C LEU A 396 -2.01 19.22 2.80
N ALA A 397 -3.12 19.36 2.09
CA ALA A 397 -4.27 20.13 2.56
C ALA A 397 -5.00 19.48 3.74
N SER A 398 -4.76 18.19 4.01
CA SER A 398 -5.42 17.45 5.09
C SER A 398 -4.70 17.54 6.44
N TYR A 399 -3.38 17.76 6.44
CA TYR A 399 -2.61 17.83 7.68
C TYR A 399 -3.00 19.01 8.56
N THR A 400 -2.95 18.76 9.87
CA THR A 400 -3.21 19.70 10.96
C THR A 400 -2.02 19.79 11.90
N ASP A 401 -1.97 20.83 12.74
CA ASP A 401 -0.93 20.95 13.76
C ASP A 401 -0.94 19.81 14.81
N ASN A 402 -2.07 19.10 14.94
CA ASN A 402 -2.20 17.94 15.83
C ASN A 402 -1.58 16.65 15.27
N ASP A 403 -1.14 16.65 14.01
CA ASP A 403 -0.56 15.46 13.36
C ASP A 403 0.94 15.28 13.67
N SER A 404 1.56 16.19 14.45
CA SER A 404 2.98 16.10 14.88
C SER A 404 3.97 15.88 13.72
N LEU A 405 3.93 16.78 12.73
CA LEU A 405 4.81 16.73 11.54
C LEU A 405 6.28 17.09 11.81
N ASP A 406 6.63 17.53 13.02
CA ASP A 406 7.99 17.95 13.37
C ASP A 406 8.95 16.75 13.53
N VAL A 407 10.19 16.97 13.10
CA VAL A 407 11.23 15.95 12.86
C VAL A 407 11.86 15.40 14.16
N TYR A 408 11.54 15.99 15.32
CA TYR A 408 12.24 15.72 16.57
C TYR A 408 11.38 14.91 17.55
N TYR A 409 11.83 13.67 17.79
CA TYR A 409 11.50 12.86 18.97
C TYR A 409 10.07 12.28 19.10
N ASN A 410 9.62 11.48 18.13
CA ASN A 410 8.72 10.37 18.51
C ASN A 410 8.71 9.21 17.50
N ASP A 411 9.42 8.12 17.82
CA ASP A 411 9.44 6.88 17.02
C ASP A 411 8.05 6.25 16.82
N VAL A 412 7.08 6.62 17.66
CA VAL A 412 5.77 5.96 17.73
C VAL A 412 4.81 6.44 16.64
N SER A 413 4.92 7.68 16.15
CA SER A 413 4.01 8.30 15.16
C SER A 413 4.77 9.11 14.11
N TYR A 414 5.83 8.52 13.55
CA TYR A 414 6.53 9.08 12.40
C TYR A 414 5.58 9.16 11.19
N ASN A 415 5.32 10.39 10.71
CA ASN A 415 4.55 10.67 9.50
C ASN A 415 5.36 10.25 8.26
N PHE A 416 5.11 9.03 7.80
CA PHE A 416 5.93 8.35 6.81
C PHE A 416 5.87 9.06 5.45
N PHE A 417 4.66 9.39 4.98
CA PHE A 417 4.46 10.00 3.68
C PHE A 417 4.92 11.46 3.67
N PHE A 418 4.59 12.22 4.72
CA PHE A 418 5.04 13.61 4.81
C PHE A 418 6.57 13.71 4.77
N ASN A 419 7.25 12.89 5.59
CA ASN A 419 8.69 12.92 5.66
C ASN A 419 9.34 12.48 4.33
N ARG A 420 8.82 11.42 3.72
CA ARG A 420 9.36 10.87 2.47
C ARG A 420 9.30 11.86 1.30
N TYR A 421 8.21 12.62 1.17
CA TYR A 421 7.96 13.39 -0.07
C TYR A 421 8.11 14.91 0.08
N PHE A 422 8.03 15.46 1.28
CA PHE A 422 7.96 16.93 1.45
C PHE A 422 9.01 17.50 2.39
N ASN A 423 9.50 16.71 3.36
CA ASN A 423 10.38 17.23 4.40
C ASN A 423 11.75 17.69 3.87
N GLU A 424 12.30 17.06 2.84
CA GLU A 424 13.57 17.49 2.25
C GLU A 424 13.50 18.91 1.68
N VAL A 425 12.37 19.32 1.09
CA VAL A 425 12.15 20.68 0.58
C VAL A 425 12.21 21.72 1.70
N ILE A 426 11.79 21.36 2.91
CA ILE A 426 11.83 22.26 4.08
C ILE A 426 13.27 22.39 4.62
N ILE A 427 14.04 21.30 4.60
CA ILE A 427 15.36 21.22 5.25
C ILE A 427 16.50 21.64 4.31
N ARG A 428 16.39 21.39 3.00
CA ARG A 428 17.47 21.57 2.03
C ARG A 428 17.08 22.56 0.93
N ASN A 429 17.83 23.65 0.85
CA ASN A 429 17.66 24.67 -0.20
C ASN A 429 17.71 24.09 -1.62
N GLU A 430 18.62 23.16 -1.89
CA GLU A 430 18.78 22.51 -3.20
C GLU A 430 17.54 21.69 -3.59
N ALA A 431 16.92 20.99 -2.63
CA ALA A 431 15.70 20.22 -2.87
C ALA A 431 14.53 21.14 -3.23
N ALA A 432 14.43 22.31 -2.59
CA ALA A 432 13.45 23.32 -2.96
C ALA A 432 13.72 23.93 -4.34
N GLU A 433 14.98 24.16 -4.72
CA GLU A 433 15.35 24.73 -6.03
C GLU A 433 15.02 23.78 -7.19
N ASN A 434 15.32 22.50 -7.06
CA ASN A 434 15.12 21.49 -8.11
C ASN A 434 13.75 20.79 -8.06
N SER A 435 12.81 21.34 -7.29
CA SER A 435 11.53 20.73 -6.99
C SER A 435 10.59 20.68 -8.20
N ILE A 436 9.90 19.54 -8.39
CA ILE A 436 8.84 19.38 -9.41
C ILE A 436 7.68 20.37 -9.22
N TRP A 437 7.47 20.83 -7.99
CA TRP A 437 6.39 21.74 -7.62
C TRP A 437 6.46 23.10 -8.32
N HIS A 438 7.63 23.45 -8.87
CA HIS A 438 7.81 24.64 -9.71
C HIS A 438 7.01 24.63 -11.03
N ARG A 439 6.51 23.46 -11.45
CA ARG A 439 5.59 23.30 -12.58
C ARG A 439 4.12 23.37 -12.17
N TYR A 440 3.81 23.30 -10.87
CA TYR A 440 2.47 23.22 -10.31
C TYR A 440 2.24 24.29 -9.24
N ILE A 441 2.67 25.53 -9.53
CA ILE A 441 2.57 26.65 -8.57
C ILE A 441 1.12 26.91 -8.15
N GLU A 442 0.15 26.71 -9.03
CA GLU A 442 -1.28 26.82 -8.69
C GLU A 442 -1.71 25.82 -7.61
N ASP A 443 -1.25 24.57 -7.69
CA ASP A 443 -1.51 23.57 -6.65
C ASP A 443 -0.82 23.94 -5.33
N VAL A 444 0.42 24.48 -5.38
CA VAL A 444 1.11 24.98 -4.18
C VAL A 444 0.35 26.13 -3.53
N ILE A 445 -0.17 27.07 -4.33
CA ILE A 445 -1.01 28.17 -3.86
C ILE A 445 -2.30 27.64 -3.25
N PHE A 446 -2.95 26.67 -3.90
CA PHE A 446 -4.13 26.01 -3.37
C PHE A 446 -3.84 25.40 -1.99
N ILE A 447 -2.75 24.66 -1.85
CA ILE A 447 -2.33 24.07 -0.58
C ILE A 447 -2.07 25.17 0.45
N ALA A 448 -1.32 26.22 0.10
CA ALA A 448 -1.00 27.30 1.02
C ALA A 448 -2.26 28.00 1.58
N ARG A 449 -3.33 28.11 0.80
CA ARG A 449 -4.61 28.70 1.21
C ARG A 449 -5.43 27.80 2.14
N HIS A 450 -5.28 26.49 2.05
CA HIS A 450 -6.11 25.51 2.77
C HIS A 450 -5.36 24.75 3.87
N ALA A 451 -4.03 24.86 3.91
CA ALA A 451 -3.19 24.20 4.89
C ALA A 451 -3.56 24.64 6.30
N LYS A 452 -3.56 23.67 7.22
CA LYS A 452 -3.81 23.88 8.66
C LYS A 452 -2.58 23.58 9.50
N ALA A 453 -1.57 22.93 8.92
CA ALA A 453 -0.34 22.57 9.61
C ALA A 453 0.79 23.55 9.28
N LEU A 454 1.53 24.00 10.30
CA LEU A 454 2.67 24.90 10.14
C LEU A 454 3.76 24.32 9.21
N ALA A 455 4.03 23.01 9.29
CA ALA A 455 5.03 22.37 8.44
C ALA A 455 4.64 22.41 6.95
N VAL A 456 3.34 22.29 6.63
CA VAL A 456 2.83 22.42 5.26
C VAL A 456 2.96 23.87 4.77
N HIS A 457 2.68 24.85 5.63
CA HIS A 457 2.91 26.25 5.29
C HIS A 457 4.39 26.56 5.00
N LYS A 458 5.32 26.00 5.80
CA LYS A 458 6.76 26.11 5.55
C LYS A 458 7.16 25.50 4.21
N PHE A 459 6.65 24.31 3.91
CA PHE A 459 6.85 23.66 2.60
C PHE A 459 6.40 24.57 1.44
N CYS A 460 5.18 25.10 1.50
CA CYS A 460 4.66 25.98 0.45
C CYS A 460 5.49 27.25 0.31
N TYR A 461 5.90 27.85 1.44
CA TYR A 461 6.73 29.04 1.45
C TYR A 461 8.06 28.83 0.73
N GLU A 462 8.78 27.73 1.00
CA GLU A 462 10.07 27.49 0.35
C GLU A 462 9.95 27.35 -1.17
N ILE A 463 8.89 26.69 -1.67
CA ILE A 463 8.63 26.60 -3.11
C ILE A 463 8.27 27.98 -3.69
N LEU A 464 7.31 28.71 -3.08
CA LEU A 464 6.84 29.99 -3.59
C LEU A 464 7.91 31.08 -3.52
N LYS A 465 8.78 31.06 -2.50
CA LYS A 465 9.94 31.96 -2.40
C LYS A 465 10.89 31.79 -3.58
N ARG A 466 11.12 30.55 -4.03
CA ARG A 466 11.96 30.30 -5.22
C ARG A 466 11.24 30.67 -6.51
N ALA A 467 9.93 30.45 -6.59
CA ALA A 467 9.11 30.94 -7.69
C ALA A 467 9.16 32.48 -7.81
N ASP A 468 9.15 33.20 -6.68
CA ASP A 468 9.28 34.66 -6.61
C ASP A 468 10.62 35.15 -7.17
N VAL A 469 11.73 34.53 -6.75
CA VAL A 469 13.09 34.84 -7.24
C VAL A 469 13.19 34.64 -8.76
N ASN A 470 12.50 33.65 -9.29
CA ASN A 470 12.46 33.34 -10.71
C ASN A 470 11.36 34.10 -11.47
N ASN A 471 10.77 35.16 -10.88
CA ASN A 471 9.73 36.00 -11.47
C ASN A 471 8.46 35.25 -11.91
N LYS A 472 8.24 34.01 -11.44
CA LYS A 472 7.05 33.22 -11.80
C LYS A 472 5.76 33.75 -11.18
N LEU A 473 5.86 34.64 -10.19
CA LEU A 473 4.71 35.27 -9.54
C LEU A 473 4.35 36.65 -10.15
N ASP A 474 5.07 37.11 -11.17
CA ASP A 474 4.88 38.45 -11.73
C ASP A 474 3.62 38.59 -12.59
N SER A 475 3.14 37.46 -13.13
CA SER A 475 1.95 37.40 -13.99
C SER A 475 0.63 37.63 -13.25
N TYR A 476 0.57 37.43 -11.92
CA TYR A 476 -0.67 37.57 -11.18
C TYR A 476 -1.21 39.01 -11.20
N GLY A 477 -2.51 39.14 -11.42
CA GLY A 477 -3.24 40.39 -11.41
C GLY A 477 -3.44 40.96 -10.00
N ILE A 478 -3.87 42.22 -9.92
CA ILE A 478 -4.04 42.92 -8.63
C ILE A 478 -5.07 42.20 -7.73
N LYS A 479 -6.24 41.81 -8.28
CA LYS A 479 -7.29 41.11 -7.52
C LYS A 479 -6.81 39.76 -6.98
N GLU A 480 -6.04 39.02 -7.77
CA GLU A 480 -5.46 37.73 -7.36
C GLU A 480 -4.44 37.94 -6.24
N LEU A 481 -3.51 38.87 -6.41
CA LEU A 481 -2.50 39.20 -5.40
C LEU A 481 -3.12 39.67 -4.07
N ILE A 482 -4.25 40.40 -4.11
CA ILE A 482 -5.01 40.74 -2.90
C ILE A 482 -5.53 39.48 -2.21
N GLY A 483 -6.08 38.52 -2.96
CA GLY A 483 -6.52 37.24 -2.42
C GLY A 483 -5.38 36.40 -1.84
N LEU A 484 -4.23 36.35 -2.52
CA LEU A 484 -3.05 35.58 -2.10
C LEU A 484 -2.34 36.20 -0.89
N SER A 485 -2.46 37.51 -0.70
CA SER A 485 -1.97 38.21 0.50
C SER A 485 -2.78 37.88 1.76
N LYS A 486 -3.86 37.08 1.65
CA LYS A 486 -4.68 36.59 2.78
C LYS A 486 -4.32 35.17 3.21
N ILE A 487 -3.28 34.56 2.62
CA ILE A 487 -2.80 33.23 3.04
C ILE A 487 -2.43 33.28 4.54
N PRO A 488 -2.87 32.32 5.37
CA PRO A 488 -2.68 32.37 6.83
C PRO A 488 -1.21 32.49 7.27
N TYR A 489 -0.28 31.94 6.47
CA TYR A 489 1.13 32.01 6.77
C TYR A 489 1.75 33.34 6.33
N GLU A 490 2.08 34.17 7.32
CA GLU A 490 2.55 35.54 7.13
C GLU A 490 3.69 35.66 6.11
N LYS A 491 4.72 34.79 6.19
CA LYS A 491 5.86 34.85 5.26
C LYS A 491 5.45 34.63 3.80
N THR A 492 4.48 33.75 3.56
CA THR A 492 3.96 33.52 2.20
C THR A 492 3.11 34.69 1.74
N ALA A 493 2.23 35.21 2.60
CA ALA A 493 1.42 36.39 2.29
C ALA A 493 2.30 37.59 1.90
N GLN A 494 3.40 37.83 2.63
CA GLN A 494 4.34 38.92 2.36
C GLN A 494 5.02 38.84 0.98
N LEU A 495 5.22 37.64 0.41
CA LEU A 495 5.73 37.49 -0.97
C LEU A 495 4.77 38.13 -1.98
N PHE A 496 3.48 37.85 -1.84
CA PHE A 496 2.44 38.40 -2.71
C PHE A 496 2.20 39.88 -2.46
N GLU A 497 2.23 40.33 -1.21
CA GLU A 497 2.15 41.76 -0.89
C GLU A 497 3.26 42.56 -1.57
N LYS A 498 4.49 42.03 -1.58
CA LYS A 498 5.64 42.69 -2.24
C LYS A 498 5.40 42.91 -3.74
N LYS A 499 4.67 42.02 -4.41
CA LYS A 499 4.27 42.15 -5.82
C LYS A 499 3.03 43.02 -6.02
N LEU A 500 2.11 43.01 -5.07
CA LEU A 500 0.89 43.81 -5.07
C LEU A 500 1.18 45.31 -4.98
N LEU A 501 2.05 45.72 -4.04
CA LEU A 501 2.25 47.13 -3.71
C LEU A 501 2.73 47.99 -4.90
N PRO A 502 3.70 47.57 -5.73
CA PRO A 502 4.09 48.32 -6.92
C PRO A 502 2.95 48.45 -7.94
N LYS A 503 2.19 47.37 -8.16
CA LYS A 503 1.05 47.39 -9.11
C LYS A 503 -0.05 48.33 -8.64
N LEU A 504 -0.39 48.28 -7.36
CA LEU A 504 -1.34 49.23 -6.76
C LEU A 504 -0.84 50.66 -6.84
N LYS A 505 0.46 50.92 -6.69
CA LYS A 505 1.04 52.28 -6.81
C LYS A 505 0.97 52.84 -8.22
N ALA A 506 1.05 51.99 -9.24
CA ALA A 506 1.02 52.39 -10.65
C ALA A 506 -0.39 52.78 -11.14
N LEU A 507 -1.46 52.35 -10.45
CA LEU A 507 -2.84 52.73 -10.81
C LEU A 507 -3.07 54.24 -10.63
N GLN A 508 -3.53 54.88 -11.70
CA GLN A 508 -3.88 56.30 -11.72
C GLN A 508 -5.39 56.54 -11.53
N GLU A 509 -6.21 55.58 -11.96
CA GLU A 509 -7.67 55.65 -11.85
C GLU A 509 -8.19 54.77 -10.72
N PHE A 510 -9.31 55.18 -10.14
CA PHE A 510 -9.97 54.42 -9.09
C PHE A 510 -10.79 53.27 -9.70
N ASP A 511 -10.48 52.06 -9.25
CA ASP A 511 -11.26 50.84 -9.50
C ASP A 511 -11.96 50.39 -8.20
N ALA A 512 -13.30 50.41 -8.23
CA ALA A 512 -14.14 50.05 -7.10
C ALA A 512 -14.02 48.57 -6.69
N ASP A 513 -13.82 47.66 -7.64
CA ASP A 513 -13.69 46.23 -7.34
C ASP A 513 -12.36 45.94 -6.62
N ILE A 514 -11.29 46.64 -7.02
CA ILE A 514 -10.01 46.58 -6.32
C ILE A 514 -10.16 47.08 -4.89
N MET A 515 -10.90 48.19 -4.69
CA MET A 515 -11.16 48.74 -3.37
C MET A 515 -11.98 47.77 -2.49
N ILE A 516 -13.06 47.20 -3.01
CA ILE A 516 -13.88 46.20 -2.30
C ILE A 516 -13.02 44.99 -1.89
N SER A 517 -12.16 44.52 -2.80
CA SER A 517 -11.28 43.38 -2.53
C SER A 517 -10.27 43.67 -1.41
N LEU A 518 -9.73 44.90 -1.40
CA LEU A 518 -8.82 45.41 -0.37
C LEU A 518 -9.51 45.62 0.98
N MET A 519 -10.75 46.12 1.00
CA MET A 519 -11.52 46.30 2.24
C MET A 519 -11.86 44.97 2.90
N ASN A 520 -12.11 43.93 2.11
CA ASN A 520 -12.40 42.58 2.59
C ASN A 520 -11.15 41.81 3.07
N THR A 521 -10.10 42.51 3.51
CA THR A 521 -8.89 41.91 4.11
C THR A 521 -8.90 42.09 5.63
N THR A 522 -8.18 41.23 6.34
CA THR A 522 -7.96 41.34 7.80
C THR A 522 -6.59 41.94 8.15
N SER A 523 -5.76 42.24 7.14
CA SER A 523 -4.43 42.83 7.32
C SER A 523 -4.51 44.35 7.46
N GLU A 524 -4.13 44.87 8.62
CA GLU A 524 -4.04 46.31 8.89
C GLU A 524 -3.10 47.02 7.90
N ARG A 525 -2.02 46.34 7.49
CA ARG A 525 -1.11 46.85 6.47
C ARG A 525 -1.83 47.07 5.14
N LEU A 526 -2.65 46.11 4.71
CA LEU A 526 -3.42 46.23 3.48
C LEU A 526 -4.54 47.27 3.58
N TRP A 527 -5.14 47.49 4.76
CA TRP A 527 -6.05 48.61 4.98
C TRP A 527 -5.37 49.97 4.81
N ASN A 528 -4.17 50.14 5.37
CA ASN A 528 -3.39 51.36 5.18
C ASN A 528 -3.03 51.59 3.70
N VAL A 529 -2.79 50.51 2.96
CA VAL A 529 -2.56 50.56 1.51
C VAL A 529 -3.84 50.95 0.77
N ALA A 530 -4.99 50.41 1.16
CA ALA A 530 -6.30 50.73 0.58
C ALA A 530 -6.64 52.20 0.76
N GLN A 531 -6.46 52.76 1.96
CA GLN A 531 -6.68 54.18 2.24
C GLN A 531 -5.78 55.09 1.39
N LYS A 532 -4.50 54.71 1.23
CA LYS A 532 -3.55 55.46 0.39
C LYS A 532 -3.92 55.38 -1.09
N TYR A 533 -4.37 54.22 -1.56
CA TYR A 533 -4.85 54.01 -2.92
C TYR A 533 -6.07 54.91 -3.20
N PHE A 534 -7.12 54.80 -2.37
CA PHE A 534 -8.35 55.58 -2.47
C PHE A 534 -8.09 57.09 -2.55
N ARG A 535 -7.28 57.62 -1.62
CA ARG A 535 -6.92 59.06 -1.62
C ARG A 535 -6.15 59.48 -2.86
N ARG A 536 -5.23 58.64 -3.36
CA ARG A 536 -4.37 58.98 -4.50
C ARG A 536 -5.15 58.99 -5.82
N THR A 537 -6.14 58.12 -5.96
CA THR A 537 -6.92 57.97 -7.20
C THR A 537 -8.22 58.79 -7.19
N ASN A 538 -8.42 59.67 -6.21
CA ASN A 538 -9.66 60.44 -6.01
C ASN A 538 -10.91 59.55 -5.99
N GLY A 539 -10.82 58.39 -5.32
CA GLY A 539 -11.87 57.39 -5.22
C GLY A 539 -13.03 57.76 -4.30
#